data_AF-A0A0L6JKZ6-F1
#
_entry.id   AF-A0A0L6JKZ6-F1
#
_cell.length_a   1.000
_cell.length_b   1.000
_cell.length_c   1.000
_cell.angle_alpha   90.00
_cell.angle_beta   90.00
_cell.angle_gamma   90.00
#
_symmetry.space_group_name_H-M   'P 1'
#
loop_
_entity.id
_entity.type
_entity.pdbx_description
1 polymer ?
#
loop_
_entity_poly.entity_id
_entity_poly.type
_entity_poly.pdbx_seq_one_letter_code
_entity_poly.pdbx_strand_id
1 'polypeptide(L)'
;MNISKKCLNPMCNKYEDASKKNYKSCNDCAYLFKPGITGLLDNIRKIGISVLLISVLVITGFAVSKAVFQNHNNETSSSSAANEISSPTEETNPKIPGTSLDNSETVLRIHGSNTIGTKLMPKLVEGYLEKKGAIQIKTTEGSNPQEKKVEFKWSNQDEKTYDIEIYSHGSGTAFKEFELAACDIGMTSRKINEKEISKLKAIGLGDLSTVKSEFIIALDGISIIVNKNNPINHLSVEQISDIFSGKITNWSQLGGKDGKIRVFTRDENSGTYDTFKNLILNNKALLSAAVWIESTKDLCTEVSKDINSIGFTSFSYTGDTKPLSISQGTADPVFPNTFNIATEEYYLSKRIYLYCPENIQNPYATELINYITDDEGQNIIKDCGFATIDIQVDENFKPFTKPTFKNQKAQQKYNQIVSNAQGRLSVNFLFKNGSSELDNKSIKDLEKVINFLFRNKYINSEILLVGYSDNKGDYNMNIKLSNQRALRVKELILNQFSALGGRVDVLGMGPEMPIASNKTSGGMDRNRRVEVYIMKNIN
;
A
#
# COMPACT_ATOMS: atom_id res chain seq x y z
N MET A 1 -11.09 -72.02 6.41
CA MET A 1 -11.79 -71.64 7.66
C MET A 1 -11.49 -70.17 7.92
N ASN A 2 -12.51 -69.33 7.80
CA ASN A 2 -12.44 -67.87 7.95
C ASN A 2 -12.23 -67.46 9.41
N ILE A 3 -11.33 -66.52 9.66
CA ILE A 3 -11.47 -65.56 10.77
C ILE A 3 -11.13 -64.17 10.22
N SER A 4 -12.14 -63.30 10.19
CA SER A 4 -12.06 -61.90 9.80
C SER A 4 -11.40 -61.04 10.88
N LYS A 5 -10.66 -60.00 10.49
CA LYS A 5 -10.51 -58.77 11.30
C LYS A 5 -11.09 -57.58 10.52
N LYS A 6 -12.13 -56.99 11.11
CA LYS A 6 -12.84 -55.77 10.67
C LYS A 6 -11.91 -54.54 10.73
N CYS A 7 -12.08 -53.65 9.76
CA CYS A 7 -11.47 -52.32 9.73
C CYS A 7 -12.39 -51.31 10.45
N LEU A 8 -11.83 -50.52 11.37
CA LEU A 8 -12.51 -49.45 12.12
C LEU A 8 -12.28 -48.11 11.40
N ASN A 9 -13.14 -47.77 10.43
CA ASN A 9 -13.22 -46.42 9.89
C ASN A 9 -14.68 -46.09 9.50
N PRO A 10 -15.35 -45.06 10.08
CA PRO A 10 -16.78 -44.82 9.90
C PRO A 10 -17.21 -44.19 8.57
N MET A 11 -16.31 -43.94 7.61
CA MET A 11 -16.63 -43.23 6.35
C MET A 11 -16.68 -44.09 5.09
N CYS A 12 -16.77 -45.42 5.21
CA CYS A 12 -16.79 -46.34 4.06
C CYS A 12 -18.02 -47.26 3.98
N ASN A 13 -19.17 -46.87 4.53
CA ASN A 13 -20.43 -47.60 4.30
C ASN A 13 -21.52 -46.66 3.82
N LYS A 14 -21.61 -46.48 2.50
CA LYS A 14 -22.89 -46.29 1.79
C LYS A 14 -22.67 -46.40 0.28
N TYR A 15 -23.56 -47.18 -0.34
CA TYR A 15 -23.76 -47.42 -1.77
C TYR A 15 -23.07 -48.65 -2.37
N GLU A 16 -23.67 -49.81 -2.07
CA GLU A 16 -23.72 -50.97 -2.98
C GLU A 16 -24.97 -50.88 -3.88
N ASP A 17 -24.78 -51.33 -5.13
CA ASP A 17 -25.71 -51.76 -6.17
C ASP A 17 -26.60 -50.73 -6.91
N ALA A 18 -26.81 -50.79 -8.23
CA ALA A 18 -26.46 -51.78 -9.25
C ALA A 18 -26.47 -51.18 -10.68
N SER A 19 -25.73 -51.84 -11.59
CA SER A 19 -25.91 -51.90 -13.05
C SER A 19 -25.19 -50.90 -13.99
N LYS A 20 -24.11 -51.43 -14.60
CA LYS A 20 -23.60 -51.21 -15.97
C LYS A 20 -23.27 -49.77 -16.45
N LYS A 21 -21.96 -49.48 -16.58
CA LYS A 21 -21.24 -49.25 -17.86
C LYS A 21 -19.75 -48.88 -17.61
N ASN A 22 -18.88 -49.46 -18.44
CA ASN A 22 -17.42 -49.40 -18.42
C ASN A 22 -16.79 -48.01 -18.23
N TYR A 23 -15.82 -47.90 -17.32
CA TYR A 23 -14.85 -46.79 -17.30
C TYR A 23 -13.41 -47.29 -17.17
N LYS A 24 -12.55 -46.72 -18.03
CA LYS A 24 -11.09 -46.83 -18.01
C LYS A 24 -10.55 -46.22 -16.71
N SER A 25 -9.55 -46.90 -16.17
CA SER A 25 -8.86 -46.63 -14.90
C SER A 25 -8.35 -45.19 -14.74
N CYS A 26 -8.75 -44.58 -13.63
CA CYS A 26 -8.05 -43.49 -12.97
C CYS A 26 -6.97 -44.12 -12.07
N ASN A 27 -5.71 -43.69 -12.19
CA ASN A 27 -4.67 -43.99 -11.21
C ASN A 27 -4.51 -42.76 -10.31
N ASP A 28 -4.97 -42.91 -9.07
CA ASP A 28 -4.84 -41.94 -8.00
C ASP A 28 -3.44 -41.94 -7.39
N CYS A 29 -3.05 -40.75 -6.95
CA CYS A 29 -2.43 -40.42 -5.67
C CYS A 29 -1.86 -41.59 -4.85
N ALA A 30 -0.54 -41.58 -4.65
CA ALA A 30 0.07 -42.14 -3.46
C ALA A 30 1.36 -41.39 -3.07
N TYR A 31 1.48 -41.18 -1.76
CA TYR A 31 2.67 -40.88 -0.95
C TYR A 31 3.00 -39.43 -0.54
N LEU A 32 2.63 -39.15 0.72
CA LEU A 32 3.35 -38.28 1.65
C LEU A 32 3.84 -39.12 2.86
N PHE A 33 5.07 -38.81 3.30
CA PHE A 33 5.76 -39.04 4.60
C PHE A 33 6.79 -40.19 4.81
N LYS A 34 8.08 -39.78 4.63
CA LYS A 34 9.32 -39.95 5.46
C LYS A 34 10.07 -41.32 5.51
N PRO A 35 11.36 -41.36 5.93
CA PRO A 35 12.48 -40.39 5.90
C PRO A 35 13.78 -40.98 5.29
N GLY A 36 14.78 -40.16 4.91
CA GLY A 36 16.10 -40.72 4.55
C GLY A 36 17.08 -39.76 3.89
N ILE A 37 18.11 -39.37 4.63
CA ILE A 37 19.34 -38.75 4.12
C ILE A 37 20.11 -39.83 3.35
N THR A 38 20.13 -39.76 2.02
CA THR A 38 21.18 -40.25 1.11
C THR A 38 20.67 -40.13 -0.33
N GLY A 39 21.29 -39.27 -1.15
CA GLY A 39 20.89 -39.14 -2.56
C GLY A 39 21.20 -37.80 -3.24
N LEU A 40 22.02 -36.93 -2.64
CA LEU A 40 22.44 -35.65 -3.22
C LEU A 40 23.94 -35.63 -3.56
N LEU A 41 24.46 -36.72 -4.14
CA LEU A 41 25.85 -36.77 -4.65
C LEU A 41 26.02 -37.36 -6.06
N ASP A 42 24.97 -37.87 -6.72
CA ASP A 42 25.12 -38.48 -8.05
C ASP A 42 24.62 -37.66 -9.24
N ASN A 43 24.04 -36.46 -9.02
CA ASN A 43 23.64 -35.54 -10.09
C ASN A 43 24.53 -34.29 -10.25
N ILE A 44 25.62 -34.17 -9.48
CA ILE A 44 26.64 -33.12 -9.66
C ILE A 44 27.80 -33.58 -10.55
N ARG A 45 27.84 -34.87 -10.96
CA ARG A 45 28.93 -35.44 -11.76
C ARG A 45 28.69 -35.50 -13.28
N LYS A 46 27.60 -34.93 -13.80
CA LYS A 46 27.27 -34.92 -15.25
C LYS A 46 27.06 -33.54 -15.89
N ILE A 47 27.35 -32.45 -15.17
CA ILE A 47 27.43 -31.08 -15.73
C ILE A 47 28.83 -30.49 -15.45
N GLY A 48 29.84 -31.36 -15.47
CA GLY A 48 31.24 -31.00 -15.33
C GLY A 48 32.04 -31.63 -16.47
N ILE A 49 31.82 -31.12 -17.69
CA ILE A 49 32.68 -31.14 -18.90
C ILE A 49 31.90 -30.32 -19.93
N SER A 50 32.09 -29.00 -19.91
CA SER A 50 31.78 -28.06 -21.03
C SER A 50 32.13 -26.60 -20.71
N VAL A 51 32.88 -26.30 -19.65
CA VAL A 51 33.43 -24.95 -19.39
C VAL A 51 34.92 -25.05 -19.08
N LEU A 52 35.67 -25.57 -20.06
CA LEU A 52 37.13 -25.58 -20.02
C LEU A 52 37.63 -25.19 -21.41
N LEU A 53 37.27 -23.97 -21.83
CA LEU A 53 37.83 -23.30 -23.00
C LEU A 53 37.53 -21.80 -23.07
N ILE A 54 37.39 -21.08 -21.95
CA ILE A 54 37.58 -19.61 -21.90
C ILE A 54 38.10 -19.24 -20.52
N SER A 55 39.40 -19.46 -20.29
CA SER A 55 40.10 -18.95 -19.12
C SER A 55 41.55 -18.66 -19.48
N VAL A 56 41.73 -17.73 -20.42
CA VAL A 56 42.94 -16.91 -20.59
C VAL A 56 42.44 -15.54 -21.08
N LEU A 57 42.62 -14.50 -20.26
CA LEU A 57 42.42 -13.05 -20.49
C LEU A 57 41.51 -12.35 -19.45
N VAL A 58 41.88 -12.42 -18.17
CA VAL A 58 41.65 -11.28 -17.25
C VAL A 58 42.83 -11.29 -16.27
N ILE A 59 43.91 -10.60 -16.63
CA ILE A 59 44.92 -9.96 -15.77
C ILE A 59 45.85 -9.21 -16.75
N THR A 60 46.17 -7.96 -16.43
CA THR A 60 46.81 -6.91 -17.24
C THR A 60 45.88 -6.13 -18.16
N GLY A 61 45.50 -4.94 -17.70
CA GLY A 61 44.70 -3.96 -18.44
C GLY A 61 44.50 -2.67 -17.66
N PHE A 62 45.46 -2.31 -16.80
CA PHE A 62 45.61 -0.96 -16.27
C PHE A 62 46.50 -0.19 -17.24
N ALA A 63 46.09 1.03 -17.57
CA ALA A 63 46.81 2.08 -18.28
C ALA A 63 46.80 2.05 -19.83
N VAL A 64 46.58 3.26 -20.36
CA VAL A 64 46.88 3.75 -21.72
C VAL A 64 45.85 3.46 -22.81
N SER A 65 44.95 4.43 -23.08
CA SER A 65 44.99 5.21 -24.33
C SER A 65 43.81 6.16 -24.43
N LYS A 66 44.06 7.41 -24.03
CA LYS A 66 43.35 8.59 -24.51
C LYS A 66 44.24 9.17 -25.62
N ALA A 67 44.06 8.73 -26.86
CA ALA A 67 44.66 9.37 -28.03
C ALA A 67 43.92 8.93 -29.30
N VAL A 68 43.77 9.88 -30.23
CA VAL A 68 43.21 9.79 -31.59
C VAL A 68 41.74 10.17 -31.70
N PHE A 69 41.49 11.49 -31.68
CA PHE A 69 40.61 12.19 -32.64
C PHE A 69 41.03 13.67 -32.68
N GLN A 70 41.91 14.01 -33.63
CA GLN A 70 41.94 15.29 -34.35
C GLN A 70 40.99 15.11 -35.55
N ASN A 71 40.19 16.05 -36.06
CA ASN A 71 40.33 17.49 -36.27
C ASN A 71 38.92 18.10 -36.44
N HIS A 72 38.69 19.30 -35.89
CA HIS A 72 38.35 20.50 -36.67
C HIS A 72 37.96 21.64 -35.73
N ASN A 73 38.82 22.66 -35.63
CA ASN A 73 38.53 24.09 -35.81
C ASN A 73 39.57 24.94 -35.06
N ASN A 74 40.46 25.54 -35.85
CA ASN A 74 41.17 26.76 -35.48
C ASN A 74 40.31 27.95 -35.93
N GLU A 75 40.17 28.97 -35.09
CA GLU A 75 40.71 30.29 -35.40
C GLU A 75 40.76 31.19 -34.14
N THR A 76 41.97 31.71 -33.89
CA THR A 76 42.36 33.07 -33.40
C THR A 76 41.51 33.77 -32.32
N SER A 77 42.03 34.49 -31.33
CA SER A 77 43.33 35.01 -30.90
C SER A 77 42.99 35.76 -29.59
N SER A 78 43.75 35.78 -28.49
CA SER A 78 44.96 36.57 -28.27
C SER A 78 45.17 36.76 -26.76
N SER A 79 46.44 36.73 -26.34
CA SER A 79 47.03 37.36 -25.14
C SER A 79 46.56 36.90 -23.74
N SER A 80 47.41 36.70 -22.74
CA SER A 80 48.86 36.76 -22.64
C SER A 80 49.26 36.36 -21.22
N ALA A 81 50.48 35.83 -21.12
CA ALA A 81 51.41 35.87 -19.99
C ALA A 81 51.17 34.89 -18.83
N ALA A 82 52.15 33.99 -18.75
CA ALA A 82 52.44 33.02 -17.72
C ALA A 82 52.99 33.65 -16.44
N ASN A 83 52.87 32.91 -15.34
CA ASN A 83 53.97 32.49 -14.45
C ASN A 83 53.30 31.85 -13.23
N GLU A 84 53.42 30.54 -13.00
CA GLU A 84 54.54 29.75 -12.51
C GLU A 84 54.09 29.12 -11.19
N ILE A 85 54.64 27.93 -10.95
CA ILE A 85 54.18 26.90 -10.04
C ILE A 85 54.77 27.13 -8.64
N SER A 86 53.96 27.02 -7.59
CA SER A 86 54.42 26.47 -6.31
C SER A 86 53.29 25.70 -5.61
N SER A 87 53.61 24.48 -5.18
CA SER A 87 52.80 23.60 -4.33
C SER A 87 52.88 24.02 -2.85
N PRO A 88 51.98 23.54 -1.98
CA PRO A 88 51.37 24.34 -0.92
C PRO A 88 52.16 24.36 0.39
N THR A 89 52.15 25.50 1.06
CA THR A 89 52.47 25.66 2.48
C THR A 89 51.19 25.83 3.28
N GLU A 90 51.09 25.09 4.38
CA GLU A 90 50.11 25.28 5.45
C GLU A 90 50.13 26.74 5.93
N GLU A 91 48.99 27.42 5.85
CA GLU A 91 48.77 28.65 6.61
C GLU A 91 47.36 28.71 7.19
N THR A 92 47.36 29.21 8.41
CA THR A 92 46.34 29.17 9.44
C THR A 92 45.12 30.05 9.14
N ASN A 93 43.94 29.52 9.46
CA ASN A 93 42.63 30.14 9.37
C ASN A 93 42.46 31.31 10.38
N PRO A 94 42.03 32.53 9.98
CA PRO A 94 41.54 33.52 10.92
C PRO A 94 40.06 33.25 11.27
N LYS A 95 39.81 32.97 12.55
CA LYS A 95 38.47 32.85 13.15
C LYS A 95 37.64 34.13 12.97
N ILE A 96 36.42 33.98 12.45
CA ILE A 96 35.33 34.95 12.63
C ILE A 96 34.48 34.47 13.84
N PRO A 97 34.09 35.34 14.80
CA PRO A 97 33.39 34.91 16.01
C PRO A 97 31.88 34.74 15.79
N GLY A 98 31.36 33.58 16.20
CA GLY A 98 30.16 33.48 17.02
C GLY A 98 28.79 33.70 16.37
N THR A 99 28.28 32.66 15.72
CA THR A 99 26.86 32.26 15.83
C THR A 99 26.79 30.74 15.98
N SER A 100 27.09 30.24 17.18
CA SER A 100 26.77 28.86 17.56
C SER A 100 25.34 28.85 18.11
N LEU A 101 24.39 28.21 17.42
CA LEU A 101 23.11 27.73 17.98
C LEU A 101 22.44 26.80 16.94
N ASP A 102 23.01 25.61 16.75
CA ASP A 102 22.30 24.43 16.25
C ASP A 102 22.86 23.24 17.06
N ASN A 103 22.39 23.11 18.31
CA ASN A 103 23.01 22.29 19.36
C ASN A 103 22.21 20.99 19.65
N SER A 104 21.30 20.58 18.76
CA SER A 104 20.54 19.35 18.91
C SER A 104 21.24 18.16 18.22
N GLU A 105 21.23 16.99 18.86
CA GLU A 105 21.67 15.74 18.24
C GLU A 105 20.50 15.07 17.51
N THR A 106 20.59 14.95 16.18
CA THR A 106 19.60 14.21 15.38
C THR A 106 19.70 12.71 15.65
N VAL A 107 18.67 12.13 16.26
CA VAL A 107 18.63 10.70 16.64
C VAL A 107 17.89 9.82 15.62
N LEU A 108 17.08 10.41 14.74
CA LEU A 108 16.29 9.68 13.74
C LEU A 108 15.97 10.59 12.56
N ARG A 109 16.08 10.06 11.33
CA ARG A 109 15.76 10.75 10.06
C ARG A 109 14.61 10.06 9.34
N ILE A 110 13.50 10.78 9.11
CA ILE A 110 12.26 10.24 8.55
C ILE A 110 11.84 11.03 7.32
N HIS A 111 12.07 10.51 6.11
CA HIS A 111 11.92 11.32 4.91
C HIS A 111 10.97 10.72 3.86
N GLY A 112 10.39 11.57 3.01
CA GLY A 112 9.58 11.17 1.86
C GLY A 112 8.28 11.94 1.69
N SER A 113 7.14 11.24 1.79
CA SER A 113 5.82 11.72 1.38
C SER A 113 5.31 12.98 2.09
N ASN A 114 4.94 14.02 1.33
CA ASN A 114 4.20 15.20 1.82
C ASN A 114 2.88 14.82 2.52
N THR A 115 2.17 13.79 2.03
CA THR A 115 0.88 13.38 2.63
C THR A 115 1.06 13.02 4.11
N ILE A 116 2.22 12.46 4.44
CA ILE A 116 2.55 11.93 5.77
C ILE A 116 3.27 13.01 6.59
N GLY A 117 4.35 13.59 6.04
CA GLY A 117 5.24 14.47 6.80
C GLY A 117 4.71 15.89 7.05
N THR A 118 3.69 16.37 6.33
CA THR A 118 3.11 17.70 6.59
C THR A 118 2.46 17.80 7.97
N LYS A 119 1.72 16.77 8.40
CA LYS A 119 0.93 16.76 9.66
C LYS A 119 1.02 15.45 10.44
N LEU A 120 0.87 14.30 9.76
CA LEU A 120 0.72 13.01 10.42
C LEU A 120 2.00 12.58 11.14
N MET A 121 3.16 12.55 10.46
CA MET A 121 4.40 12.11 11.08
C MET A 121 4.85 13.01 12.24
N PRO A 122 4.83 14.36 12.14
CA PRO A 122 5.13 15.20 13.30
C PRO A 122 4.25 14.87 14.51
N LYS A 123 2.94 14.66 14.32
CA LYS A 123 2.03 14.30 15.41
C LYS A 123 2.33 12.91 16.01
N LEU A 124 2.69 11.94 15.18
CA LEU A 124 3.08 10.61 15.65
C LEU A 124 4.38 10.64 16.43
N VAL A 125 5.36 11.42 15.97
CA VAL A 125 6.64 11.61 16.66
C VAL A 125 6.45 12.33 17.99
N GLU A 126 5.64 13.40 18.02
CA GLU A 126 5.29 14.10 19.27
C GLU A 126 4.70 13.13 20.30
N GLY A 127 3.66 12.36 19.93
CA GLY A 127 3.03 11.40 20.84
C GLY A 127 3.96 10.25 21.27
N TYR A 128 4.80 9.76 20.36
CA TYR A 128 5.83 8.76 20.69
C TYR A 128 6.79 9.27 21.76
N LEU A 129 7.30 10.49 21.59
CA LEU A 129 8.23 11.12 22.52
C LEU A 129 7.57 11.40 23.88
N GLU A 130 6.32 11.88 23.88
CA GLU A 130 5.53 12.06 25.11
C GLU A 130 5.39 10.75 25.88
N LYS A 131 5.01 9.65 25.20
CA LYS A 131 4.87 8.33 25.83
C LYS A 131 6.19 7.80 26.39
N LYS A 132 7.32 8.15 25.77
CA LYS A 132 8.66 7.80 26.23
C LYS A 132 9.16 8.68 27.39
N GLY A 133 8.41 9.71 27.79
CA GLY A 133 8.77 10.62 28.88
C GLY A 133 9.70 11.76 28.47
N ALA A 134 9.74 12.10 27.18
CA ALA A 134 10.42 13.31 26.72
C ALA A 134 9.65 14.56 27.18
N ILE A 135 10.39 15.64 27.39
CA ILE A 135 9.89 16.95 27.80
C ILE A 135 10.35 18.01 26.80
N GLN A 136 9.71 19.19 26.85
CA GLN A 136 10.00 20.32 25.96
C GLN A 136 9.93 19.96 24.47
N ILE A 137 8.97 19.09 24.11
CA ILE A 137 8.77 18.66 22.73
C ILE A 137 8.25 19.83 21.92
N LYS A 138 8.94 20.15 20.83
CA LYS A 138 8.58 21.25 19.92
C LYS A 138 8.89 20.89 18.48
N THR A 139 7.89 21.03 17.63
CA THR A 139 8.10 20.98 16.18
C THR A 139 8.52 22.36 15.66
N THR A 140 9.65 22.43 14.96
CA THR A 140 10.14 23.61 14.27
C THR A 140 10.20 23.36 12.76
N GLU A 141 9.91 24.39 11.97
CA GLU A 141 10.04 24.37 10.52
C GLU A 141 11.38 25.01 10.13
N GLY A 142 12.09 24.39 9.18
CA GLY A 142 13.28 24.98 8.58
C GLY A 142 12.93 26.12 7.61
N SER A 143 13.93 26.57 6.85
CA SER A 143 13.72 27.55 5.77
C SER A 143 12.74 27.05 4.70
N ASN A 144 12.63 25.73 4.56
CA ASN A 144 11.61 25.06 3.75
C ASN A 144 10.51 24.51 4.68
N PRO A 145 9.22 24.89 4.51
CA PRO A 145 8.11 24.38 5.34
C PRO A 145 7.90 22.85 5.29
N GLN A 146 8.47 22.17 4.29
CA GLN A 146 8.45 20.71 4.16
C GLN A 146 9.56 20.01 4.97
N GLU A 147 10.48 20.78 5.54
CA GLU A 147 11.58 20.30 6.36
C GLU A 147 11.33 20.68 7.82
N LYS A 148 11.06 19.68 8.66
CA LYS A 148 10.71 19.87 10.06
C LYS A 148 11.68 19.13 10.97
N LYS A 149 11.90 19.67 12.15
CA LYS A 149 12.55 18.99 13.27
C LYS A 149 11.59 18.91 14.44
N VAL A 150 11.49 17.75 15.09
CA VAL A 150 10.83 17.61 16.39
C VAL A 150 11.92 17.57 17.45
N GLU A 151 12.16 18.71 18.09
CA GLU A 151 13.16 18.87 19.14
C GLU A 151 12.60 18.43 20.49
N PHE A 152 13.40 17.79 21.33
CA PHE A 152 13.00 17.31 22.65
C PHE A 152 14.19 17.16 23.61
N LYS A 153 13.88 16.99 24.90
CA LYS A 153 14.85 16.60 25.94
C LYS A 153 14.35 15.39 26.71
N TRP A 154 15.26 14.53 27.17
CA TRP A 154 14.90 13.47 28.10
C TRP A 154 14.86 14.00 29.53
N SER A 155 13.84 13.65 30.31
CA SER A 155 13.65 14.14 31.68
C SER A 155 14.77 13.75 32.65
N ASN A 156 15.59 12.75 32.30
CA ASN A 156 16.63 12.16 33.11
C ASN A 156 18.06 12.43 32.58
N GLN A 157 18.23 13.28 31.58
CA GLN A 157 19.53 13.61 30.99
C GLN A 157 19.82 15.12 31.02
N ASP A 158 21.07 15.46 31.33
CA ASP A 158 21.56 16.83 31.52
C ASP A 158 21.51 17.63 30.22
N GLU A 159 20.74 18.73 30.24
CA GLU A 159 20.59 19.86 29.29
C GLU A 159 20.57 19.63 27.77
N LYS A 160 20.89 18.43 27.29
CA LYS A 160 21.08 18.07 25.90
C LYS A 160 19.76 18.03 25.17
N THR A 161 19.74 18.73 24.04
CA THR A 161 18.61 18.71 23.11
C THR A 161 18.87 17.63 22.06
N TYR A 162 17.83 16.88 21.74
CA TYR A 162 17.80 15.91 20.67
C TYR A 162 16.76 16.33 19.64
N ASP A 163 16.87 15.84 18.41
CA ASP A 163 15.84 16.05 17.39
C ASP A 163 15.57 14.81 16.54
N ILE A 164 14.35 14.77 16.00
CA ILE A 164 13.94 13.86 14.94
C ILE A 164 13.64 14.68 13.70
N GLU A 165 14.35 14.37 12.61
CA GLU A 165 14.26 15.05 11.33
C GLU A 165 13.11 14.47 10.49
N ILE A 166 12.28 15.34 9.91
CA ILE A 166 11.14 14.97 9.06
C ILE A 166 11.15 15.80 7.78
N TYR A 167 11.62 15.21 6.68
CA TYR A 167 11.70 15.88 5.36
C TYR A 167 10.67 15.32 4.39
N SER A 168 9.87 16.20 3.80
CA SER A 168 8.66 15.82 3.09
C SER A 168 8.72 16.15 1.59
N HIS A 169 9.74 15.66 0.87
CA HIS A 169 10.00 16.03 -0.53
C HIS A 169 9.34 15.14 -1.60
N GLY A 170 8.51 14.18 -1.19
CA GLY A 170 7.76 13.29 -2.08
C GLY A 170 8.06 11.81 -1.83
N SER A 171 7.16 10.91 -2.23
CA SER A 171 7.30 9.47 -1.92
C SER A 171 8.53 8.83 -2.58
N GLY A 172 8.97 9.33 -3.74
CA GLY A 172 10.15 8.80 -4.41
C GLY A 172 11.49 9.25 -3.80
N THR A 173 11.50 10.31 -2.99
CA THR A 173 12.76 10.82 -2.40
C THR A 173 13.27 9.92 -1.29
N ALA A 174 12.36 9.30 -0.52
CA ALA A 174 12.68 8.33 0.52
C ALA A 174 13.68 7.25 0.06
N PHE A 175 13.44 6.66 -1.12
CA PHE A 175 14.30 5.61 -1.65
C PHE A 175 15.64 6.14 -2.16
N LYS A 176 15.68 7.35 -2.72
CA LYS A 176 16.95 7.99 -3.11
C LYS A 176 17.80 8.32 -1.89
N GLU A 177 17.18 8.71 -0.78
CA GLU A 177 17.89 9.06 0.44
C GLU A 177 18.36 7.83 1.21
N PHE A 178 17.69 6.68 1.06
CA PHE A 178 18.29 5.39 1.43
C PHE A 178 19.55 5.09 0.62
N GLU A 179 19.59 5.39 -0.70
CA GLU A 179 20.81 5.24 -1.52
C GLU A 179 21.96 6.11 -0.99
N LEU A 180 21.66 7.21 -0.30
CA LEU A 180 22.63 8.17 0.25
C LEU A 180 22.92 7.96 1.75
N ALA A 181 22.33 6.94 2.39
CA ALA A 181 22.37 6.75 3.85
C ALA A 181 21.93 7.98 4.67
N ALA A 182 21.03 8.79 4.10
CA ALA A 182 20.53 10.03 4.71
C ALA A 182 19.16 9.86 5.40
N CYS A 183 18.59 8.66 5.39
CA CYS A 183 17.24 8.39 5.88
C CYS A 183 17.22 7.05 6.65
N ASP A 184 16.57 7.03 7.83
CA ASP A 184 16.35 5.82 8.62
C ASP A 184 14.98 5.19 8.30
N ILE A 185 13.94 6.02 8.16
CA ILE A 185 12.57 5.61 7.82
C ILE A 185 12.08 6.35 6.58
N GLY A 186 11.73 5.58 5.54
CA GLY A 186 11.15 6.11 4.31
C GLY A 186 9.63 6.19 4.37
N MET A 187 9.05 7.39 4.27
CA MET A 187 7.61 7.62 4.23
C MET A 187 7.08 7.63 2.80
N THR A 188 6.12 6.76 2.45
CA THR A 188 5.55 6.77 1.09
C THR A 188 4.04 6.59 1.06
N SER A 189 3.37 7.17 0.05
CA SER A 189 1.93 6.95 -0.23
C SER A 189 1.70 6.05 -1.44
N ARG A 190 2.71 5.27 -1.82
CA ARG A 190 2.67 4.24 -2.86
C ARG A 190 3.64 3.13 -2.50
N LYS A 191 3.40 1.94 -3.05
CA LYS A 191 4.35 0.84 -2.92
C LYS A 191 5.70 1.20 -3.56
N ILE A 192 6.78 0.67 -2.99
CA ILE A 192 8.09 0.65 -3.64
C ILE A 192 8.00 -0.07 -5.00
N ASN A 193 8.67 0.44 -6.03
CA ASN A 193 8.67 -0.17 -7.37
C ASN A 193 9.89 -1.11 -7.58
N GLU A 194 9.84 -1.95 -8.62
CA GLU A 194 10.89 -2.95 -8.90
C GLU A 194 12.29 -2.35 -9.11
N LYS A 195 12.38 -1.15 -9.71
CA LYS A 195 13.66 -0.47 -9.92
C LYS A 195 14.25 0.02 -8.60
N GLU A 196 13.42 0.56 -7.72
CA GLU A 196 13.81 0.96 -6.36
C GLU A 196 14.24 -0.25 -5.53
N ILE A 197 13.46 -1.34 -5.52
CA ILE A 197 13.83 -2.59 -4.84
C ILE A 197 15.21 -3.09 -5.33
N SER A 198 15.40 -3.16 -6.65
CA SER A 198 16.63 -3.68 -7.24
C SER A 198 17.85 -2.86 -6.84
N LYS A 199 17.73 -1.52 -6.83
CA LYS A 199 18.80 -0.60 -6.41
C LYS A 199 19.15 -0.77 -4.93
N LEU A 200 18.15 -0.77 -4.05
CA LEU A 200 18.37 -0.84 -2.60
C LEU A 200 18.93 -2.20 -2.19
N LYS A 201 18.48 -3.27 -2.85
CA LYS A 201 19.05 -4.61 -2.66
C LYS A 201 20.51 -4.68 -3.12
N ALA A 202 20.87 -4.02 -4.22
CA ALA A 202 22.23 -4.01 -4.75
C ALA A 202 23.25 -3.31 -3.82
N ILE A 203 22.79 -2.35 -3.00
CA ILE A 203 23.62 -1.66 -2.00
C ILE A 203 23.52 -2.29 -0.59
N GLY A 204 22.90 -3.46 -0.47
CA GLY A 204 22.88 -4.24 0.78
C GLY A 204 21.79 -3.89 1.78
N LEU A 205 20.79 -3.08 1.42
CA LEU A 205 19.67 -2.75 2.32
C LEU A 205 18.56 -3.81 2.38
N GLY A 206 18.68 -4.88 1.58
CA GLY A 206 17.76 -6.02 1.57
C GLY A 206 16.57 -5.85 0.62
N ASP A 207 15.60 -6.76 0.74
CA ASP A 207 14.35 -6.71 -0.05
C ASP A 207 13.26 -5.94 0.71
N LEU A 208 13.14 -4.65 0.38
CA LEU A 208 12.17 -3.76 1.02
C LEU A 208 10.72 -4.06 0.67
N SER A 209 10.43 -5.01 -0.23
CA SER A 209 9.05 -5.42 -0.54
C SER A 209 8.47 -6.44 0.45
N THR A 210 9.27 -6.90 1.41
CA THR A 210 8.89 -7.92 2.39
C THR A 210 8.14 -7.33 3.59
N VAL A 211 7.36 -8.16 4.29
CA VAL A 211 6.65 -7.78 5.53
C VAL A 211 7.55 -7.32 6.69
N LYS A 212 8.87 -7.49 6.57
CA LYS A 212 9.86 -7.02 7.58
C LYS A 212 10.29 -5.57 7.34
N SER A 213 10.16 -5.10 6.11
CA SER A 213 10.63 -3.79 5.69
C SER A 213 9.49 -2.87 5.24
N GLU A 214 8.33 -3.43 4.90
CA GLU A 214 7.12 -2.70 4.49
C GLU A 214 6.11 -2.65 5.64
N PHE A 215 5.96 -1.48 6.25
CA PHE A 215 5.01 -1.25 7.34
C PHE A 215 3.85 -0.39 6.85
N ILE A 216 2.66 -0.97 6.76
CA ILE A 216 1.44 -0.22 6.41
C ILE A 216 0.86 0.34 7.69
N ILE A 217 0.91 1.66 7.85
CA ILE A 217 0.51 2.33 9.09
C ILE A 217 -0.91 2.88 9.05
N ALA A 218 -1.43 3.15 7.85
CA ALA A 218 -2.76 3.70 7.62
C ALA A 218 -3.20 3.47 6.16
N LEU A 219 -4.45 3.83 5.87
CA LEU A 219 -4.97 3.98 4.52
C LEU A 219 -5.50 5.40 4.31
N ASP A 220 -5.52 5.81 3.06
CA ASP A 220 -6.00 7.11 2.63
C ASP A 220 -6.70 6.97 1.26
N GLY A 221 -7.44 7.98 0.85
CA GLY A 221 -8.10 8.01 -0.46
C GLY A 221 -7.67 9.23 -1.26
N ILE A 222 -7.46 9.09 -2.57
CA ILE A 222 -7.38 10.27 -3.44
C ILE A 222 -8.82 10.72 -3.71
N SER A 223 -9.20 11.82 -3.07
CA SER A 223 -10.52 12.42 -3.25
C SER A 223 -10.50 13.37 -4.42
N ILE A 224 -11.40 13.14 -5.38
CA ILE A 224 -11.75 14.16 -6.36
C ILE A 224 -12.66 15.16 -5.67
N ILE A 225 -12.25 16.42 -5.69
CA ILE A 225 -12.90 17.49 -4.95
C ILE A 225 -13.40 18.56 -5.90
N VAL A 226 -14.59 19.08 -5.59
CA VAL A 226 -15.20 20.23 -6.24
C VAL A 226 -15.64 21.24 -5.18
N ASN A 227 -16.08 22.41 -5.62
CA ASN A 227 -16.75 23.35 -4.75
C ASN A 227 -17.98 22.74 -4.05
N LYS A 228 -18.24 23.11 -2.79
CA LYS A 228 -19.43 22.66 -2.02
C LYS A 228 -20.76 22.88 -2.75
N ASN A 229 -20.87 23.94 -3.55
CA ASN A 229 -22.09 24.31 -4.27
C ASN A 229 -22.21 23.69 -5.68
N ASN A 230 -21.19 22.96 -6.15
CA ASN A 230 -21.27 22.28 -7.44
C ASN A 230 -22.32 21.15 -7.38
N PRO A 231 -23.23 20.99 -8.36
CA PRO A 231 -24.30 19.99 -8.29
C PRO A 231 -23.85 18.55 -8.55
N ILE A 232 -22.66 18.33 -9.13
CA ILE A 232 -22.15 16.98 -9.42
C ILE A 232 -21.82 16.27 -8.12
N ASN A 233 -22.26 15.02 -7.96
CA ASN A 233 -22.02 14.20 -6.76
C ASN A 233 -21.23 12.92 -7.05
N HIS A 234 -21.06 12.58 -8.33
CA HIS A 234 -20.40 11.37 -8.79
C HIS A 234 -19.72 11.61 -10.13
N LEU A 235 -18.55 11.00 -10.31
CA LEU A 235 -17.89 10.87 -11.62
C LEU A 235 -17.29 9.46 -11.77
N SER A 236 -17.27 8.95 -13.00
CA SER A 236 -16.47 7.76 -13.31
C SER A 236 -14.99 8.13 -13.51
N VAL A 237 -14.09 7.16 -13.33
CA VAL A 237 -12.65 7.31 -13.64
C VAL A 237 -12.42 7.83 -15.06
N GLU A 238 -13.20 7.35 -16.02
CA GLU A 238 -13.12 7.78 -17.42
C GLU A 238 -13.53 9.25 -17.60
N GLN A 239 -14.60 9.70 -16.92
CA GLN A 239 -15.01 11.11 -16.94
C GLN A 239 -13.95 12.01 -16.29
N ILE A 240 -13.36 11.61 -15.18
CA ILE A 240 -12.28 12.35 -14.52
C ILE A 240 -11.08 12.45 -15.46
N SER A 241 -10.69 11.33 -16.08
CA SER A 241 -9.63 11.29 -17.10
C SER A 241 -9.90 12.26 -18.26
N ASP A 242 -11.14 12.30 -18.76
CA ASP A 242 -11.54 13.19 -19.85
C ASP A 242 -11.59 14.68 -19.43
N ILE A 243 -11.93 15.00 -18.18
CA ILE A 243 -11.83 16.36 -17.63
C ILE A 243 -10.37 16.80 -17.54
N PHE A 244 -9.52 15.99 -16.90
CA PHE A 244 -8.13 16.35 -16.62
C PHE A 244 -7.24 16.32 -17.87
N SER A 245 -7.67 15.68 -18.96
CA SER A 245 -7.02 15.77 -20.29
C SER A 245 -7.59 16.89 -21.17
N GLY A 246 -8.64 17.60 -20.72
CA GLY A 246 -9.25 18.70 -21.46
C GLY A 246 -10.25 18.29 -22.54
N LYS A 247 -10.64 17.02 -22.61
CA LYS A 247 -11.68 16.54 -23.53
C LYS A 247 -13.08 16.97 -23.07
N ILE A 248 -13.33 16.96 -21.77
CA ILE A 248 -14.52 17.56 -21.16
C ILE A 248 -14.10 18.89 -20.53
N THR A 249 -14.73 19.97 -20.97
CA THR A 249 -14.32 21.34 -20.62
C THR A 249 -15.43 22.14 -19.95
N ASN A 250 -16.66 21.62 -19.90
CA ASN A 250 -17.81 22.29 -19.32
C ASN A 250 -18.70 21.31 -18.52
N TRP A 251 -19.18 21.75 -17.36
CA TRP A 251 -20.03 20.93 -16.49
C TRP A 251 -21.36 20.49 -17.12
N SER A 252 -21.90 21.25 -18.09
CA SER A 252 -23.10 20.86 -18.84
C SER A 252 -22.94 19.54 -19.59
N GLN A 253 -21.72 19.17 -19.99
CA GLN A 253 -21.42 17.89 -20.64
C GLN A 253 -21.59 16.68 -19.69
N LEU A 254 -21.71 16.93 -18.40
CA LEU A 254 -21.85 15.93 -17.33
C LEU A 254 -23.20 16.06 -16.61
N GLY A 255 -24.16 16.79 -17.18
CA GLY A 255 -25.46 17.06 -16.56
C GLY A 255 -25.43 18.11 -15.45
N GLY A 256 -24.33 18.85 -15.31
CA GLY A 256 -24.23 20.01 -14.42
C GLY A 256 -24.77 21.30 -15.05
N LYS A 257 -24.63 22.42 -14.33
CA LYS A 257 -24.93 23.75 -14.87
C LYS A 257 -23.87 24.15 -15.90
N ASP A 258 -24.23 25.02 -16.84
CA ASP A 258 -23.26 25.58 -17.77
C ASP A 258 -22.15 26.34 -17.02
N GLY A 259 -20.90 25.99 -17.31
CA GLY A 259 -19.73 26.52 -16.62
C GLY A 259 -18.44 25.84 -17.05
N LYS A 260 -17.46 26.63 -17.51
CA LYS A 260 -16.16 26.13 -17.93
C LYS A 260 -15.40 25.54 -16.74
N ILE A 261 -14.96 24.30 -16.85
CA ILE A 261 -14.24 23.59 -15.79
C ILE A 261 -12.84 24.16 -15.63
N ARG A 262 -12.46 24.49 -14.40
CA ARG A 262 -11.10 24.90 -14.03
C ARG A 262 -10.41 23.76 -13.27
N VAL A 263 -9.28 23.28 -13.80
CA VAL A 263 -8.57 22.10 -13.28
C VAL A 263 -7.38 22.52 -12.42
N PHE A 264 -7.32 21.96 -11.22
CA PHE A 264 -6.18 22.06 -10.31
C PHE A 264 -5.51 20.71 -10.12
N THR A 265 -4.17 20.69 -10.14
CA THR A 265 -3.36 19.49 -9.95
C THR A 265 -2.31 19.71 -8.86
N ARG A 266 -1.78 18.60 -8.35
CA ARG A 266 -0.62 18.56 -7.45
C ARG A 266 0.69 18.62 -8.24
N ASP A 267 1.76 19.09 -7.59
CA ASP A 267 3.12 19.14 -8.12
C ASP A 267 3.66 17.76 -8.55
N GLU A 268 4.72 17.75 -9.36
CA GLU A 268 5.29 16.53 -9.95
C GLU A 268 5.95 15.58 -8.94
N ASN A 269 6.35 16.08 -7.76
CA ASN A 269 6.96 15.24 -6.72
C ASN A 269 5.90 14.60 -5.79
N SER A 270 4.63 14.98 -5.96
CA SER A 270 3.53 14.47 -5.15
C SER A 270 3.23 12.99 -5.45
N GLY A 271 3.35 12.14 -4.42
CA GLY A 271 2.90 10.73 -4.51
C GLY A 271 1.40 10.58 -4.82
N THR A 272 0.59 11.59 -4.50
CA THR A 272 -0.82 11.67 -4.90
C THR A 272 -0.95 11.93 -6.41
N TYR A 273 -0.13 12.81 -6.99
CA TYR A 273 -0.09 13.02 -8.45
C TYR A 273 0.39 11.76 -9.18
N ASP A 274 1.44 11.10 -8.70
CA ASP A 274 1.93 9.83 -9.28
C ASP A 274 0.81 8.79 -9.37
N THR A 275 0.08 8.61 -8.28
CA THR A 275 -1.03 7.65 -8.21
C THR A 275 -2.19 8.09 -9.11
N PHE A 276 -2.53 9.38 -9.12
CA PHE A 276 -3.56 9.94 -10.00
C PHE A 276 -3.22 9.74 -11.49
N LYS A 277 -1.98 10.04 -11.88
CA LYS A 277 -1.48 9.86 -13.25
C LYS A 277 -1.60 8.40 -13.69
N ASN A 278 -1.20 7.46 -12.83
CA ASN A 278 -1.25 6.03 -13.15
C ASN A 278 -2.68 5.47 -13.19
N LEU A 279 -3.55 5.85 -12.25
CA LEU A 279 -4.90 5.28 -12.13
C LEU A 279 -5.97 6.00 -12.98
N ILE A 280 -5.81 7.30 -13.23
CA ILE A 280 -6.82 8.13 -13.91
C ILE A 280 -6.38 8.53 -15.32
N LEU A 281 -5.19 9.13 -15.46
CA LEU A 281 -4.75 9.62 -16.77
C LEU A 281 -4.35 8.47 -17.71
N ASN A 282 -3.74 7.40 -17.19
CA ASN A 282 -3.41 6.19 -17.93
C ASN A 282 -2.78 6.48 -19.30
N ASN A 283 -1.64 7.19 -19.29
CA ASN A 283 -0.88 7.69 -20.45
C ASN A 283 -1.50 8.88 -21.22
N LYS A 284 -2.69 9.38 -20.86
CA LYS A 284 -3.15 10.66 -21.39
C LYS A 284 -2.33 11.81 -20.81
N ALA A 285 -2.06 12.82 -21.64
CA ALA A 285 -1.45 14.06 -21.19
C ALA A 285 -2.42 14.83 -20.27
N LEU A 286 -1.87 15.46 -19.24
CA LEU A 286 -2.60 16.44 -18.44
C LEU A 286 -2.89 17.67 -19.30
N LEU A 287 -4.05 18.28 -19.10
CA LEU A 287 -4.42 19.57 -19.69
C LEU A 287 -3.34 20.62 -19.41
N SER A 288 -2.81 21.26 -20.45
CA SER A 288 -1.76 22.28 -20.34
C SER A 288 -2.17 23.51 -19.52
N ALA A 289 -3.47 23.81 -19.48
CA ALA A 289 -4.06 24.89 -18.69
C ALA A 289 -4.34 24.51 -17.22
N ALA A 290 -3.99 23.30 -16.77
CA ALA A 290 -4.14 22.92 -15.37
C ALA A 290 -3.25 23.77 -14.46
N VAL A 291 -3.79 24.20 -13.33
CA VAL A 291 -3.07 24.99 -12.33
C VAL A 291 -2.36 24.06 -11.35
N TRP A 292 -1.05 24.16 -11.25
CA TRP A 292 -0.22 23.35 -10.37
C TRP A 292 -0.12 23.99 -8.99
N ILE A 293 -0.45 23.22 -7.94
CA ILE A 293 -0.37 23.66 -6.55
C ILE A 293 0.30 22.56 -5.72
N GLU A 294 1.43 22.89 -5.10
CA GLU A 294 2.16 21.97 -4.22
C GLU A 294 1.40 21.75 -2.90
N SER A 295 0.99 22.85 -2.26
CA SER A 295 0.31 22.85 -0.97
C SER A 295 -1.10 22.26 -1.06
N THR A 296 -1.33 21.20 -0.30
CA THR A 296 -2.65 20.58 -0.19
C THR A 296 -3.72 21.58 0.28
N LYS A 297 -3.37 22.44 1.26
CA LYS A 297 -4.28 23.43 1.83
C LYS A 297 -4.69 24.47 0.79
N ASP A 298 -3.72 24.94 0.01
CA ASP A 298 -3.97 25.97 -0.99
C ASP A 298 -4.79 25.41 -2.15
N LEU A 299 -4.55 24.15 -2.55
CA LEU A 299 -5.36 23.49 -3.58
C LEU A 299 -6.84 23.42 -3.15
N CYS A 300 -7.12 22.96 -1.94
CA CYS A 300 -8.48 22.90 -1.42
C CYS A 300 -9.11 24.30 -1.32
N THR A 301 -8.32 25.30 -0.90
CA THR A 301 -8.76 26.69 -0.83
C THR A 301 -9.17 27.21 -2.20
N GLU A 302 -8.35 27.01 -3.23
CA GLU A 302 -8.66 27.45 -4.59
C GLU A 302 -9.90 26.74 -5.17
N VAL A 303 -10.03 25.43 -4.99
CA VAL A 303 -11.22 24.68 -5.41
C VAL A 303 -12.49 25.16 -4.69
N SER A 304 -12.38 25.56 -3.42
CA SER A 304 -13.52 26.04 -2.63
C SER A 304 -14.02 27.44 -3.02
N LYS A 305 -13.22 28.23 -3.76
CA LYS A 305 -13.57 29.61 -4.15
C LYS A 305 -14.44 29.69 -5.40
N ASP A 306 -14.34 28.71 -6.31
CA ASP A 306 -15.00 28.75 -7.61
C ASP A 306 -15.86 27.50 -7.83
N ILE A 307 -17.16 27.69 -8.08
CA ILE A 307 -18.14 26.62 -8.30
C ILE A 307 -17.76 25.70 -9.47
N ASN A 308 -17.00 26.21 -10.44
CA ASN A 308 -16.61 25.48 -11.63
C ASN A 308 -15.27 24.73 -11.49
N SER A 309 -14.63 24.81 -10.33
CA SER A 309 -13.32 24.22 -10.09
C SER A 309 -13.39 22.74 -9.69
N ILE A 310 -12.40 21.98 -10.16
CA ILE A 310 -12.14 20.59 -9.80
C ILE A 310 -10.67 20.40 -9.48
N GLY A 311 -10.37 19.59 -8.47
CA GLY A 311 -9.02 19.17 -8.14
C GLY A 311 -9.01 17.78 -7.51
N PHE A 312 -7.84 17.34 -7.07
CA PHE A 312 -7.72 16.12 -6.28
C PHE A 312 -6.74 16.30 -5.13
N THR A 313 -7.02 15.61 -4.03
CA THR A 313 -6.17 15.65 -2.83
C THR A 313 -6.32 14.36 -2.01
N SER A 314 -5.53 14.22 -0.95
CA SER A 314 -5.76 13.20 0.08
C SER A 314 -7.07 13.46 0.83
N PHE A 315 -7.86 12.40 1.06
CA PHE A 315 -9.15 12.45 1.74
C PHE A 315 -9.05 13.15 3.10
N SER A 316 -7.97 12.88 3.82
CA SER A 316 -7.63 13.44 5.12
C SER A 316 -7.45 14.98 5.12
N TYR A 317 -7.42 15.61 3.95
CA TYR A 317 -7.19 17.04 3.78
C TYR A 317 -8.22 17.73 2.87
N THR A 318 -9.42 17.16 2.71
CA THR A 318 -10.46 17.70 1.82
C THR A 318 -10.99 19.07 2.29
N GLY A 319 -10.88 19.40 3.57
CA GLY A 319 -11.20 20.72 4.12
C GLY A 319 -12.61 21.17 3.76
N ASP A 320 -12.74 22.40 3.25
CA ASP A 320 -14.03 23.00 2.86
C ASP A 320 -14.49 22.68 1.44
N THR A 321 -13.95 21.63 0.82
CA THR A 321 -14.40 21.16 -0.50
C THR A 321 -15.44 20.05 -0.37
N LYS A 322 -16.07 19.68 -1.48
CA LYS A 322 -16.97 18.53 -1.56
C LYS A 322 -16.30 17.37 -2.29
N PRO A 323 -15.97 16.27 -1.59
CA PRO A 323 -15.54 15.02 -2.23
C PRO A 323 -16.66 14.42 -3.07
N LEU A 324 -16.30 13.80 -4.20
CA LEU A 324 -17.23 13.09 -5.08
C LEU A 324 -17.16 11.59 -4.87
N SER A 325 -18.30 10.90 -5.06
CA SER A 325 -18.31 9.46 -5.23
C SER A 325 -17.64 9.09 -6.55
N ILE A 326 -16.89 7.98 -6.57
CA ILE A 326 -16.14 7.54 -7.74
C ILE A 326 -16.59 6.14 -8.14
N SER A 327 -16.84 5.93 -9.43
CA SER A 327 -17.06 4.60 -10.00
C SER A 327 -15.97 4.25 -11.01
N GLN A 328 -15.79 2.95 -11.26
CA GLN A 328 -14.92 2.47 -12.33
C GLN A 328 -15.55 1.28 -13.06
N GLY A 329 -15.61 1.36 -14.40
CA GLY A 329 -16.19 0.29 -15.21
C GLY A 329 -17.65 0.03 -14.85
N THR A 330 -17.97 -1.19 -14.40
CA THR A 330 -19.34 -1.58 -13.99
C THR A 330 -19.51 -1.60 -12.47
N ALA A 331 -18.55 -1.09 -11.70
CA ALA A 331 -18.67 -0.96 -10.26
C ALA A 331 -19.58 0.23 -9.92
N ASP A 332 -20.35 0.10 -8.84
CA ASP A 332 -21.19 1.19 -8.36
C ASP A 332 -20.34 2.37 -7.85
N PRO A 333 -20.88 3.61 -7.85
CA PRO A 333 -20.23 4.75 -7.22
C PRO A 333 -19.98 4.53 -5.73
N VAL A 334 -18.73 4.70 -5.29
CA VAL A 334 -18.34 4.60 -3.88
C VAL A 334 -17.91 5.97 -3.37
N PHE A 335 -18.51 6.41 -2.27
CA PHE A 335 -18.12 7.66 -1.60
C PHE A 335 -16.84 7.44 -0.76
N PRO A 336 -15.86 8.36 -0.79
CA PRO A 336 -14.69 8.25 0.08
C PRO A 336 -15.08 8.49 1.53
N ASN A 337 -14.93 7.48 2.37
CA ASN A 337 -14.99 7.57 3.83
C ASN A 337 -13.98 6.59 4.43
N THR A 338 -13.70 6.70 5.72
CA THR A 338 -12.68 5.86 6.37
C THR A 338 -12.95 4.37 6.25
N PHE A 339 -14.21 3.92 6.27
CA PHE A 339 -14.58 2.51 6.12
C PHE A 339 -14.33 1.98 4.70
N ASN A 340 -14.82 2.68 3.68
CA ASN A 340 -14.62 2.34 2.26
C ASN A 340 -13.13 2.45 1.86
N ILE A 341 -12.38 3.31 2.55
CA ILE A 341 -10.94 3.45 2.37
C ILE A 341 -10.19 2.28 3.02
N ALA A 342 -10.49 1.95 4.28
CA ALA A 342 -9.86 0.84 5.01
C ALA A 342 -10.08 -0.53 4.32
N THR A 343 -11.27 -0.72 3.75
CA THR A 343 -11.63 -1.92 2.97
C THR A 343 -11.11 -1.88 1.53
N GLU A 344 -10.53 -0.77 1.08
CA GLU A 344 -10.05 -0.56 -0.30
C GLU A 344 -11.15 -0.68 -1.38
N GLU A 345 -12.43 -0.53 -0.99
CA GLU A 345 -13.59 -0.50 -1.91
C GLU A 345 -13.70 0.82 -2.67
N TYR A 346 -13.28 1.91 -2.04
CA TYR A 346 -13.08 3.15 -2.77
C TYR A 346 -11.91 2.98 -3.76
N TYR A 347 -12.19 3.09 -5.06
CA TYR A 347 -11.24 2.74 -6.11
C TYR A 347 -9.89 3.49 -6.00
N LEU A 348 -9.95 4.73 -5.50
CA LEU A 348 -8.77 5.59 -5.33
C LEU A 348 -8.17 5.50 -3.92
N SER A 349 -8.46 4.44 -3.17
CA SER A 349 -7.74 4.11 -1.93
C SER A 349 -6.29 3.76 -2.21
N LYS A 350 -5.42 4.28 -1.33
CA LYS A 350 -3.98 4.03 -1.29
C LYS A 350 -3.58 3.69 0.13
N ARG A 351 -2.54 2.89 0.26
CA ARG A 351 -1.94 2.58 1.56
C ARG A 351 -0.84 3.60 1.88
N ILE A 352 -0.64 3.81 3.18
CA ILE A 352 0.39 4.67 3.72
C ILE A 352 1.46 3.78 4.33
N TYR A 353 2.68 3.90 3.81
CA TYR A 353 3.78 3.01 4.13
C TYR A 353 4.89 3.75 4.85
N LEU A 354 5.49 3.06 5.82
CA LEU A 354 6.84 3.29 6.25
C LEU A 354 7.71 2.14 5.73
N TYR A 355 8.86 2.49 5.19
CA TYR A 355 9.87 1.54 4.76
C TYR A 355 11.11 1.65 5.64
N CYS A 356 11.72 0.51 5.94
CA CYS A 356 13.04 0.44 6.59
C CYS A 356 13.93 -0.59 5.89
N PRO A 357 15.26 -0.44 5.95
CA PRO A 357 16.19 -1.51 5.59
C PRO A 357 15.84 -2.82 6.31
N GLU A 358 16.11 -3.97 5.69
CA GLU A 358 15.80 -5.29 6.27
C GLU A 358 16.48 -5.52 7.63
N ASN A 359 17.64 -4.88 7.81
CA ASN A 359 18.34 -4.82 9.08
C ASN A 359 18.26 -3.40 9.66
N ILE A 360 17.26 -3.15 10.51
CA ILE A 360 17.07 -1.86 11.16
C ILE A 360 18.14 -1.66 12.24
N GLN A 361 19.05 -0.71 12.02
CA GLN A 361 20.14 -0.42 12.96
C GLN A 361 19.74 0.61 14.04
N ASN A 362 18.87 1.56 13.68
CA ASN A 362 18.46 2.62 14.59
C ASN A 362 17.33 2.15 15.52
N PRO A 363 17.52 2.08 16.86
CA PRO A 363 16.48 1.62 17.78
C PRO A 363 15.27 2.56 17.80
N TYR A 364 15.45 3.88 17.62
CA TYR A 364 14.34 4.84 17.54
C TYR A 364 13.39 4.51 16.39
N ALA A 365 13.91 3.96 15.29
CA ALA A 365 13.08 3.57 14.15
C ALA A 365 12.13 2.41 14.51
N THR A 366 12.66 1.38 15.16
CA THR A 366 11.87 0.22 15.60
C THR A 366 10.84 0.62 16.66
N GLU A 367 11.24 1.43 17.64
CA GLU A 367 10.36 1.91 18.71
C GLU A 367 9.22 2.76 18.17
N LEU A 368 9.51 3.70 17.26
CA LEU A 368 8.49 4.54 16.63
C LEU A 368 7.51 3.71 15.80
N ILE A 369 7.98 2.74 15.01
CA ILE A 369 7.09 1.87 14.22
C ILE A 369 6.16 1.08 15.13
N ASN A 370 6.68 0.52 16.22
CA ASN A 370 5.85 -0.21 17.19
C ASN A 370 4.78 0.70 17.81
N TYR A 371 5.15 1.92 18.21
CA TYR A 371 4.21 2.91 18.72
C TYR A 371 3.13 3.28 17.69
N ILE A 372 3.50 3.55 16.44
CA ILE A 372 2.53 3.92 15.39
C ILE A 372 1.48 2.81 15.18
N THR A 373 1.85 1.55 15.39
CA THR A 373 0.94 0.41 15.22
C THR A 373 0.12 0.06 16.47
N ASP A 374 0.38 0.70 17.62
CA ASP A 374 -0.38 0.54 18.85
C ASP A 374 -1.65 1.42 18.88
N ASP A 375 -2.49 1.23 19.89
CA ASP A 375 -3.78 1.91 20.01
C ASP A 375 -3.64 3.46 20.10
N GLU A 376 -2.60 3.98 20.75
CA GLU A 376 -2.36 5.42 20.88
C GLU A 376 -1.90 6.03 19.55
N GLY A 377 -0.97 5.36 18.85
CA GLY A 377 -0.54 5.75 17.52
C GLY A 377 -1.69 5.73 16.50
N GLN A 378 -2.54 4.70 16.55
CA GLN A 378 -3.70 4.60 15.67
C GLN A 378 -4.78 5.65 15.97
N ASN A 379 -4.92 6.08 17.22
CA ASN A 379 -5.79 7.22 17.56
C ASN A 379 -5.30 8.53 16.93
N ILE A 380 -3.98 8.79 16.95
CA ILE A 380 -3.41 9.97 16.27
C ILE A 380 -3.66 9.91 14.75
N ILE A 381 -3.50 8.73 14.13
CA ILE A 381 -3.81 8.51 12.71
C ILE A 381 -5.28 8.85 12.41
N LYS A 382 -6.20 8.37 13.24
CA LYS A 382 -7.64 8.65 13.13
C LYS A 382 -7.95 10.14 13.25
N ASP A 383 -7.37 10.83 14.25
CA ASP A 383 -7.55 12.26 14.48
C ASP A 383 -6.96 13.12 13.37
N CYS A 384 -5.98 12.58 12.64
CA CYS A 384 -5.46 13.19 11.43
C CYS A 384 -6.36 12.98 10.19
N GLY A 385 -7.44 12.20 10.31
CA GLY A 385 -8.42 11.96 9.24
C GLY A 385 -8.15 10.74 8.37
N PHE A 386 -7.10 9.97 8.66
CA PHE A 386 -6.73 8.78 7.91
C PHE A 386 -7.60 7.59 8.32
N ALA A 387 -7.76 6.63 7.41
CA ALA A 387 -8.35 5.35 7.75
C ALA A 387 -7.32 4.51 8.52
N THR A 388 -7.69 4.09 9.73
CA THR A 388 -6.82 3.29 10.61
C THR A 388 -6.67 1.88 10.07
N ILE A 389 -5.58 1.22 10.46
CA ILE A 389 -5.43 -0.24 10.26
C ILE A 389 -6.15 -1.05 11.35
N ASP A 390 -6.73 -0.39 12.35
CA ASP A 390 -7.57 -1.07 13.35
C ASP A 390 -8.93 -1.48 12.79
N ILE A 391 -9.40 -2.63 13.27
CA ILE A 391 -10.64 -3.24 12.84
C ILE A 391 -11.83 -2.51 13.45
N GLN A 392 -12.69 -1.98 12.58
CA GLN A 392 -13.97 -1.38 12.92
C GLN A 392 -15.10 -2.28 12.43
N VAL A 393 -16.28 -2.14 13.01
CA VAL A 393 -17.49 -2.86 12.61
C VAL A 393 -18.50 -1.85 12.08
N ASP A 394 -18.95 -2.05 10.85
CA ASP A 394 -20.18 -1.41 10.38
C ASP A 394 -21.38 -2.17 10.94
N GLU A 395 -21.82 -1.77 12.14
CA GLU A 395 -23.03 -2.30 12.79
C GLU A 395 -24.32 -1.86 12.07
N ASN A 396 -24.24 -0.90 11.15
CA ASN A 396 -25.37 -0.44 10.34
C ASN A 396 -25.50 -1.20 9.00
N PHE A 397 -24.62 -2.18 8.76
CA PHE A 397 -24.66 -3.02 7.57
C PHE A 397 -26.06 -3.63 7.39
N LYS A 398 -26.59 -3.54 6.16
CA LYS A 398 -27.89 -4.09 5.78
C LYS A 398 -27.78 -4.84 4.45
N PRO A 399 -28.51 -5.97 4.29
CA PRO A 399 -28.63 -6.63 3.00
C PRO A 399 -29.14 -5.69 1.90
N PHE A 400 -28.74 -5.96 0.66
CA PHE A 400 -29.09 -5.10 -0.48
C PHE A 400 -30.58 -5.16 -0.81
N THR A 401 -31.26 -4.02 -0.80
CA THR A 401 -32.69 -3.93 -1.17
C THR A 401 -32.92 -3.62 -2.65
N LYS A 402 -31.90 -3.12 -3.34
CA LYS A 402 -31.92 -2.84 -4.79
C LYS A 402 -31.06 -3.85 -5.55
N PRO A 403 -31.31 -4.09 -6.83
CA PRO A 403 -30.45 -4.92 -7.67
C PRO A 403 -29.01 -4.37 -7.71
N THR A 404 -28.08 -5.10 -7.11
CA THR A 404 -26.62 -4.80 -7.10
C THR A 404 -25.83 -5.93 -7.76
N PHE A 405 -26.33 -7.16 -7.64
CA PHE A 405 -25.74 -8.32 -8.32
C PHE A 405 -26.26 -8.40 -9.75
N LYS A 406 -25.41 -8.90 -10.65
CA LYS A 406 -25.85 -9.27 -11.99
C LYS A 406 -26.77 -10.48 -11.92
N ASN A 407 -26.44 -11.45 -11.07
CA ASN A 407 -27.30 -12.60 -10.81
C ASN A 407 -28.22 -12.38 -9.60
N GLN A 408 -29.51 -12.20 -9.84
CA GLN A 408 -30.51 -11.96 -8.79
C GLN A 408 -30.66 -13.14 -7.81
N LYS A 409 -30.48 -14.38 -8.27
CA LYS A 409 -30.48 -15.54 -7.35
C LYS A 409 -29.27 -15.53 -6.43
N ALA A 410 -28.12 -15.07 -6.93
CA ALA A 410 -26.92 -14.89 -6.11
C ALA A 410 -27.15 -13.81 -5.05
N GLN A 411 -27.78 -12.68 -5.39
CA GLN A 411 -28.17 -11.66 -4.41
C GLN A 411 -29.11 -12.19 -3.34
N GLN A 412 -30.15 -12.94 -3.75
CA GLN A 412 -31.09 -13.53 -2.79
C GLN A 412 -30.38 -14.46 -1.81
N LYS A 413 -29.48 -15.32 -2.31
CA LYS A 413 -28.66 -16.20 -1.46
C LYS A 413 -27.76 -15.40 -0.52
N TYR A 414 -27.07 -14.38 -1.03
CA TYR A 414 -26.22 -13.51 -0.22
C TYR A 414 -27.04 -12.84 0.88
N ASN A 415 -28.12 -12.15 0.52
CA ASN A 415 -29.00 -11.44 1.45
C ASN A 415 -29.58 -12.36 2.52
N GLN A 416 -29.98 -13.58 2.16
CA GLN A 416 -30.47 -14.58 3.12
C GLN A 416 -29.41 -14.88 4.18
N ILE A 417 -28.16 -15.12 3.77
CA ILE A 417 -27.06 -15.45 4.67
C ILE A 417 -26.69 -14.24 5.54
N VAL A 418 -26.44 -13.09 4.93
CA VAL A 418 -25.98 -11.89 5.65
C VAL A 418 -27.09 -11.17 6.43
N SER A 419 -28.35 -11.59 6.31
CA SER A 419 -29.46 -11.04 7.10
C SER A 419 -29.27 -11.22 8.62
N ASN A 420 -28.50 -12.23 9.02
CA ASN A 420 -28.15 -12.50 10.41
C ASN A 420 -26.81 -11.87 10.84
N ALA A 421 -26.18 -11.05 9.99
CA ALA A 421 -24.95 -10.35 10.33
C ALA A 421 -25.21 -9.30 11.42
N GLN A 422 -24.32 -9.25 12.42
CA GLN A 422 -24.22 -8.15 13.40
C GLN A 422 -23.48 -6.95 12.81
N GLY A 423 -22.64 -7.17 11.81
CA GLY A 423 -21.94 -6.12 11.10
C GLY A 423 -20.85 -6.65 10.18
N ARG A 424 -20.31 -5.74 9.35
CA ARG A 424 -19.19 -6.02 8.45
C ARG A 424 -17.91 -5.40 9.01
N LEU A 425 -16.80 -6.15 8.98
CA LEU A 425 -15.52 -5.62 9.41
C LEU A 425 -14.91 -4.68 8.35
N SER A 426 -14.18 -3.66 8.80
CA SER A 426 -13.47 -2.70 7.94
C SER A 426 -12.18 -3.28 7.32
N VAL A 427 -12.23 -4.52 6.85
CA VAL A 427 -11.08 -5.26 6.30
C VAL A 427 -11.50 -6.14 5.14
N ASN A 428 -10.66 -6.18 4.12
CA ASN A 428 -10.74 -7.11 3.01
C ASN A 428 -9.39 -7.82 2.89
N PHE A 429 -9.40 -9.15 2.83
CA PHE A 429 -8.19 -9.92 2.51
C PHE A 429 -7.98 -9.93 1.00
N LEU A 430 -6.85 -9.38 0.58
CA LEU A 430 -6.38 -9.31 -0.79
C LEU A 430 -5.21 -10.28 -1.00
N PHE A 431 -4.99 -10.62 -2.26
CA PHE A 431 -4.00 -11.62 -2.66
C PHE A 431 -2.91 -10.97 -3.51
N LYS A 432 -1.71 -11.53 -3.46
CA LYS A 432 -0.64 -11.17 -4.40
C LYS A 432 -1.13 -11.41 -5.84
N ASN A 433 -0.65 -10.60 -6.78
CA ASN A 433 -1.08 -10.69 -8.17
C ASN A 433 -0.87 -12.12 -8.72
N GLY A 434 -1.92 -12.69 -9.32
CA GLY A 434 -1.89 -14.03 -9.88
C GLY A 434 -1.72 -15.18 -8.88
N SER A 435 -1.79 -14.92 -7.57
CA SER A 435 -1.49 -15.89 -6.51
C SER A 435 -2.70 -16.16 -5.59
N SER A 436 -2.63 -17.28 -4.85
CA SER A 436 -3.51 -17.60 -3.71
C SER A 436 -2.91 -17.17 -2.37
N GLU A 437 -1.70 -16.62 -2.38
CA GLU A 437 -1.06 -16.04 -1.20
C GLU A 437 -1.63 -14.66 -0.88
N LEU A 438 -1.85 -14.41 0.41
CA LEU A 438 -2.22 -13.09 0.90
C LEU A 438 -1.10 -12.07 0.66
N ASP A 439 -1.49 -10.83 0.42
CA ASP A 439 -0.53 -9.72 0.36
C ASP A 439 -0.06 -9.30 1.77
N ASN A 440 0.96 -8.43 1.82
CA ASN A 440 1.58 -8.03 3.09
C ASN A 440 0.58 -7.41 4.08
N LYS A 441 -0.35 -6.58 3.60
CA LYS A 441 -1.41 -5.99 4.43
C LYS A 441 -2.30 -7.09 5.00
N SER A 442 -2.78 -7.97 4.14
CA SER A 442 -3.73 -9.04 4.48
C SER A 442 -3.14 -10.04 5.47
N ILE A 443 -1.82 -10.27 5.43
CA ILE A 443 -1.11 -11.07 6.43
C ILE A 443 -1.18 -10.39 7.81
N LYS A 444 -0.93 -9.08 7.89
CA LYS A 444 -1.00 -8.32 9.15
C LYS A 444 -2.43 -8.13 9.66
N ASP A 445 -3.36 -7.89 8.74
CA ASP A 445 -4.78 -7.78 9.04
C ASP A 445 -5.34 -9.06 9.64
N LEU A 446 -4.80 -10.23 9.27
CA LEU A 446 -5.21 -11.52 9.83
C LEU A 446 -5.01 -11.53 11.36
N GLU A 447 -3.83 -11.11 11.81
CA GLU A 447 -3.50 -11.00 13.23
C GLU A 447 -4.40 -9.98 13.94
N LYS A 448 -4.69 -8.85 13.28
CA LYS A 448 -5.57 -7.81 13.82
C LYS A 448 -7.03 -8.27 13.94
N VAL A 449 -7.55 -8.99 12.95
CA VAL A 449 -8.91 -9.57 13.00
C VAL A 449 -8.99 -10.57 14.15
N ILE A 450 -8.02 -11.46 14.29
CA ILE A 450 -7.97 -12.43 15.40
C ILE A 450 -8.00 -11.67 16.73
N ASN A 451 -7.07 -10.74 16.96
CA ASN A 451 -7.01 -9.95 18.19
C ASN A 451 -8.30 -9.18 18.48
N PHE A 452 -8.90 -8.58 17.44
CA PHE A 452 -10.15 -7.85 17.54
C PHE A 452 -11.30 -8.76 18.03
N LEU A 453 -11.40 -9.97 17.51
CA LEU A 453 -12.44 -10.92 17.92
C LEU A 453 -12.29 -11.33 19.39
N PHE A 454 -11.07 -11.45 19.93
CA PHE A 454 -10.85 -11.84 21.34
C PHE A 454 -11.11 -10.75 22.35
N ARG A 455 -10.73 -9.51 22.03
CA ARG A 455 -10.77 -8.41 23.00
C ARG A 455 -12.15 -7.78 23.16
N ASN A 456 -13.11 -8.22 22.35
CA ASN A 456 -14.41 -7.58 22.24
C ASN A 456 -15.55 -8.55 22.53
N LYS A 457 -16.77 -7.99 22.54
CA LYS A 457 -18.05 -8.72 22.68
C LYS A 457 -18.28 -9.82 21.63
N TYR A 458 -17.39 -9.95 20.64
CA TYR A 458 -17.50 -10.86 19.49
C TYR A 458 -16.77 -12.19 19.66
N ILE A 459 -16.15 -12.45 20.82
CA ILE A 459 -15.36 -13.67 21.07
C ILE A 459 -16.15 -14.95 20.79
N ASN A 460 -17.46 -14.92 20.99
CA ASN A 460 -18.36 -16.06 20.76
C ASN A 460 -19.07 -16.03 19.41
N SER A 461 -18.96 -14.95 18.63
CA SER A 461 -19.67 -14.80 17.36
C SER A 461 -19.21 -15.85 16.33
N GLU A 462 -20.12 -16.19 15.44
CA GLU A 462 -19.81 -16.84 14.17
C GLU A 462 -19.22 -15.80 13.18
N ILE A 463 -18.35 -16.25 12.29
CA ILE A 463 -17.66 -15.44 11.30
C ILE A 463 -18.01 -15.97 9.92
N LEU A 464 -18.43 -15.10 9.02
CA LEU A 464 -18.64 -15.43 7.62
C LEU A 464 -17.58 -14.73 6.76
N LEU A 465 -16.85 -15.54 5.98
CA LEU A 465 -15.90 -15.08 4.98
C LEU A 465 -16.54 -15.15 3.59
N VAL A 466 -16.76 -14.00 2.96
CA VAL A 466 -17.37 -13.93 1.62
C VAL A 466 -16.28 -13.68 0.59
N GLY A 467 -16.01 -14.68 -0.24
CA GLY A 467 -15.02 -14.60 -1.31
C GLY A 467 -15.61 -14.10 -2.62
N TYR A 468 -14.84 -13.29 -3.33
CA TYR A 468 -15.13 -12.80 -4.67
C TYR A 468 -13.98 -13.11 -5.65
N SER A 469 -14.27 -13.00 -6.95
CA SER A 469 -13.30 -13.15 -8.03
C SER A 469 -13.42 -12.00 -9.02
N ASP A 470 -12.42 -11.89 -9.90
CA ASP A 470 -12.63 -11.19 -11.16
C ASP A 470 -13.58 -11.97 -12.09
N ASN A 471 -13.89 -11.40 -13.26
CA ASN A 471 -14.81 -11.99 -14.22
C ASN A 471 -14.16 -12.84 -15.32
N LYS A 472 -12.87 -13.17 -15.23
CA LYS A 472 -12.22 -14.02 -16.24
C LYS A 472 -12.62 -15.47 -16.06
N GLY A 473 -12.92 -16.14 -17.17
CA GLY A 473 -13.29 -17.55 -17.19
C GLY A 473 -14.77 -17.80 -16.89
N ASP A 474 -15.11 -19.08 -16.67
CA ASP A 474 -16.48 -19.52 -16.44
C ASP A 474 -17.06 -19.01 -15.11
N TYR A 475 -18.35 -18.66 -15.12
CA TYR A 475 -19.04 -18.13 -13.94
C TYR A 475 -19.06 -19.12 -12.77
N ASN A 476 -19.40 -20.39 -13.01
CA ASN A 476 -19.46 -21.41 -11.95
C ASN A 476 -18.08 -21.78 -11.45
N MET A 477 -17.07 -21.76 -12.33
CA MET A 477 -15.67 -21.91 -11.92
C MET A 477 -15.23 -20.76 -11.01
N ASN A 478 -15.63 -19.52 -11.31
CA ASN A 478 -15.35 -18.36 -10.48
C ASN A 478 -16.03 -18.42 -9.09
N ILE A 479 -17.24 -18.97 -9.00
CA ILE A 479 -17.88 -19.30 -7.71
C ILE A 479 -17.01 -20.28 -6.90
N LYS A 480 -16.46 -21.31 -7.53
CA LYS A 480 -15.55 -22.27 -6.86
C LYS A 480 -14.25 -21.61 -6.41
N LEU A 481 -13.62 -20.81 -7.28
CA LEU A 481 -12.35 -20.12 -6.99
C LEU A 481 -12.49 -19.13 -5.84
N SER A 482 -13.55 -18.32 -5.86
CA SER A 482 -13.85 -17.38 -4.78
C SER A 482 -14.12 -18.11 -3.45
N ASN A 483 -14.81 -19.24 -3.47
CA ASN A 483 -14.99 -20.08 -2.29
C ASN A 483 -13.67 -20.67 -1.77
N GLN A 484 -12.78 -21.11 -2.66
CA GLN A 484 -11.44 -21.61 -2.30
C GLN A 484 -10.58 -20.52 -1.66
N ARG A 485 -10.66 -19.27 -2.13
CA ARG A 485 -9.97 -18.13 -1.48
C ARG A 485 -10.48 -17.89 -0.06
N ALA A 486 -11.80 -17.92 0.13
CA ALA A 486 -12.39 -17.80 1.47
C ALA A 486 -11.97 -18.97 2.38
N LEU A 487 -11.93 -20.20 1.86
CA LEU A 487 -11.39 -21.37 2.58
C LEU A 487 -9.92 -21.18 2.96
N ARG A 488 -9.10 -20.61 2.07
CA ARG A 488 -7.70 -20.34 2.38
C ARG A 488 -7.54 -19.36 3.53
N VAL A 489 -8.34 -18.29 3.55
CA VAL A 489 -8.36 -17.34 4.68
C VAL A 489 -8.82 -18.05 5.96
N LYS A 490 -9.88 -18.87 5.90
CA LYS A 490 -10.33 -19.69 7.03
C LYS A 490 -9.21 -20.58 7.58
N GLU A 491 -8.48 -21.29 6.72
CA GLU A 491 -7.34 -22.11 7.14
C GLU A 491 -6.26 -21.30 7.84
N LEU A 492 -5.92 -20.13 7.30
CA LEU A 492 -4.92 -19.25 7.90
C LEU A 492 -5.36 -18.74 9.28
N ILE A 493 -6.63 -18.35 9.44
CA ILE A 493 -7.23 -17.98 10.73
C ILE A 493 -7.12 -19.16 11.70
N LEU A 494 -7.56 -20.35 11.29
CA LEU A 494 -7.62 -21.53 12.18
C LEU A 494 -6.23 -22.09 12.54
N ASN A 495 -5.24 -21.93 11.65
CA ASN A 495 -3.86 -22.33 11.92
C ASN A 495 -3.20 -21.43 12.98
N GLN A 496 -3.50 -20.12 12.94
CA GLN A 496 -3.04 -19.19 13.97
C GLN A 496 -3.90 -19.28 15.24
N PHE A 497 -5.17 -19.63 15.08
CA PHE A 497 -6.14 -19.60 16.15
C PHE A 497 -7.21 -20.70 16.01
N SER A 498 -6.92 -21.88 16.57
CA SER A 498 -7.78 -23.06 16.47
C SER A 498 -9.08 -22.97 17.28
N ALA A 499 -9.17 -22.09 18.28
CA ALA A 499 -10.37 -21.91 19.12
C ALA A 499 -11.53 -21.17 18.40
N LEU A 500 -11.32 -20.69 17.17
CA LEU A 500 -12.40 -20.31 16.25
C LEU A 500 -12.95 -21.53 15.48
N GLY A 501 -12.45 -22.74 15.76
CA GLY A 501 -12.85 -23.99 15.13
C GLY A 501 -14.36 -24.20 15.16
N GLY A 502 -14.95 -24.44 13.99
CA GLY A 502 -16.40 -24.62 13.81
C GLY A 502 -17.21 -23.32 13.70
N ARG A 503 -16.63 -22.14 13.96
CA ARG A 503 -17.33 -20.84 13.94
C ARG A 503 -16.98 -19.95 12.76
N VAL A 504 -16.25 -20.47 11.78
CA VAL A 504 -15.86 -19.71 10.58
C VAL A 504 -16.46 -20.40 9.37
N ASP A 505 -17.41 -19.75 8.72
CA ASP A 505 -18.04 -20.20 7.48
C ASP A 505 -17.56 -19.41 6.27
N VAL A 506 -17.78 -19.97 5.10
CA VAL A 506 -17.33 -19.40 3.82
C VAL A 506 -18.45 -19.37 2.81
N LEU A 507 -18.44 -18.33 1.97
CA LEU A 507 -19.36 -18.18 0.85
C LEU A 507 -18.62 -17.65 -0.38
N GLY A 508 -18.57 -18.42 -1.46
CA GLY A 508 -18.10 -17.94 -2.77
C GLY A 508 -19.19 -17.24 -3.58
N MET A 509 -18.94 -15.99 -3.98
CA MET A 509 -19.84 -15.17 -4.79
C MET A 509 -19.34 -14.91 -6.21
N GLY A 510 -18.16 -15.42 -6.57
CA GLY A 510 -17.64 -15.32 -7.93
C GLY A 510 -17.47 -13.87 -8.37
N PRO A 511 -17.83 -13.50 -9.62
CA PRO A 511 -17.58 -12.18 -10.18
C PRO A 511 -18.65 -11.14 -9.83
N GLU A 512 -19.54 -11.46 -8.89
CA GLU A 512 -20.58 -10.56 -8.43
C GLU A 512 -19.99 -9.41 -7.61
N MET A 513 -20.71 -8.28 -7.52
CA MET A 513 -20.26 -7.07 -6.80
C MET A 513 -18.81 -6.65 -7.11
N PRO A 514 -18.49 -6.33 -8.38
CA PRO A 514 -17.19 -5.77 -8.71
C PRO A 514 -17.04 -4.39 -8.05
N ILE A 515 -15.88 -4.15 -7.43
CA ILE A 515 -15.50 -2.85 -6.85
C ILE A 515 -14.58 -2.05 -7.78
N ALA A 516 -14.11 -2.69 -8.85
CA ALA A 516 -13.26 -2.08 -9.87
C ALA A 516 -13.48 -2.70 -11.25
N SER A 517 -12.92 -2.09 -12.29
CA SER A 517 -13.03 -2.58 -13.66
C SER A 517 -12.26 -3.88 -13.88
N ASN A 518 -12.95 -4.94 -14.31
CA ASN A 518 -12.33 -6.20 -14.71
C ASN A 518 -11.54 -6.13 -16.04
N LYS A 519 -11.50 -4.97 -16.71
CA LYS A 519 -10.73 -4.78 -17.95
C LYS A 519 -9.24 -4.54 -17.69
N THR A 520 -8.85 -4.25 -16.45
CA THR A 520 -7.47 -3.90 -16.08
C THR A 520 -6.93 -4.91 -15.07
N SER A 521 -5.60 -5.12 -15.06
CA SER A 521 -4.96 -6.00 -14.07
C SER A 521 -5.26 -5.54 -12.64
N GLY A 522 -5.03 -4.26 -12.33
CA GLY A 522 -5.27 -3.71 -11.00
C GLY A 522 -6.74 -3.78 -10.56
N GLY A 523 -7.70 -3.63 -11.47
CA GLY A 523 -9.11 -3.78 -11.14
C GLY A 523 -9.52 -5.24 -10.89
N MET A 524 -8.95 -6.19 -11.63
CA MET A 524 -9.14 -7.62 -11.33
C MET A 524 -8.54 -8.01 -9.98
N ASP A 525 -7.35 -7.50 -9.65
CA ASP A 525 -6.69 -7.74 -8.36
C ASP A 525 -7.60 -7.32 -7.20
N ARG A 526 -8.24 -6.15 -7.29
CA ARG A 526 -9.21 -5.64 -6.30
C ARG A 526 -10.48 -6.49 -6.20
N ASN A 527 -10.97 -7.02 -7.33
CA ASN A 527 -12.16 -7.88 -7.34
C ASN A 527 -11.89 -9.27 -6.74
N ARG A 528 -10.62 -9.72 -6.68
CA ARG A 528 -10.21 -10.93 -5.96
C ARG A 528 -9.97 -10.62 -4.48
N ARG A 529 -11.05 -10.61 -3.71
CA ARG A 529 -11.04 -10.27 -2.28
C ARG A 529 -11.84 -11.26 -1.44
N VAL A 530 -11.58 -11.27 -0.13
CA VAL A 530 -12.44 -11.92 0.87
C VAL A 530 -12.87 -10.88 1.90
N GLU A 531 -14.18 -10.69 2.03
CA GLU A 531 -14.82 -9.81 3.02
C GLU A 531 -15.11 -10.60 4.31
N VAL A 532 -15.17 -9.90 5.45
CA VAL A 532 -15.40 -10.52 6.76
C VAL A 532 -16.64 -9.94 7.43
N TYR A 533 -17.53 -10.82 7.87
CA TYR A 533 -18.78 -10.48 8.56
C TYR A 533 -18.83 -11.16 9.91
N ILE A 534 -19.32 -10.41 10.90
CA ILE A 534 -19.67 -10.97 12.21
C ILE A 534 -21.13 -11.41 12.14
N MET A 535 -21.39 -12.66 12.48
CA MET A 535 -22.73 -13.25 12.49
C MET A 535 -23.24 -13.39 13.92
N LYS A 536 -24.56 -13.29 14.12
CA LYS A 536 -25.15 -13.66 15.42
C LYS A 536 -25.04 -15.16 15.61
N ASN A 537 -24.76 -15.60 16.84
CA ASN A 537 -24.82 -17.01 17.19
C ASN A 537 -26.22 -17.55 16.96
N ILE A 538 -26.31 -18.64 16.23
CA ILE A 538 -27.53 -19.44 16.15
C ILE A 538 -27.48 -20.37 17.36
N ASN A 539 -28.08 -19.95 18.48
CA ASN A 539 -28.26 -20.80 19.66
C ASN A 539 -29.08 -22.05 19.33
#